data_AF-A0A919EEZ3-F1
#
_entry.id   AF-A0A919EEZ3-F1
#
_cell.length_a   1.000
_cell.length_b   1.000
_cell.length_c   1.000
_cell.angle_alpha   90.00
_cell.angle_beta   90.00
_cell.angle_gamma   90.00
#
_symmetry.space_group_name_H-M   'P 1'
#
loop_
_entity.id
_entity.type
_entity.pdbx_description
1 polymer ?
#
loop_
_entity_poly.entity_id
_entity_poly.type
_entity_poly.pdbx_seq_one_letter_code
_entity_poly.pdbx_strand_id
1 'polypeptide(L)' 'MADSGPVLPWLVIRQDENGNRYRVGRYATRTEAERVAERLDTHGHRQLYVVERVGGRTIG' A
#
# COMPACT_ATOMS: atom_id res chain seq x y z
N MET A 1 3.06 21.23 -16.97
CA MET A 1 2.01 20.25 -17.29
C MET A 1 1.77 19.46 -16.02
N ALA A 2 0.59 19.58 -15.40
CA ALA A 2 0.32 18.82 -14.19
C ALA A 2 0.19 17.35 -14.59
N ASP A 3 1.03 16.49 -14.01
CA ASP A 3 0.83 15.04 -13.96
C ASP A 3 -0.42 14.77 -13.11
N SER A 4 -1.59 15.21 -13.61
CA SER A 4 -2.91 14.86 -13.10
C SER A 4 -3.24 13.43 -13.55
N GLY A 5 -2.27 12.53 -13.41
CA GLY A 5 -2.57 11.10 -13.40
C GLY A 5 -3.54 10.84 -12.25
N PRO A 6 -4.41 9.81 -12.36
CA PRO A 6 -5.32 9.46 -11.29
C PRO A 6 -4.50 9.36 -10.00
N VAL A 7 -4.85 10.16 -8.99
CA VAL A 7 -4.24 10.03 -7.67
C VAL A 7 -4.58 8.61 -7.24
N LEU A 8 -3.57 7.78 -7.06
CA LEU A 8 -3.68 6.44 -6.48
C LEU A 8 -3.28 6.57 -5.01
N PRO A 9 -4.21 7.02 -4.14
CA PRO A 9 -3.86 7.36 -2.78
C PRO A 9 -3.69 6.10 -1.93
N TRP A 10 -4.06 4.91 -2.38
CA TRP A 10 -3.94 3.70 -1.57
C TRP A 10 -2.68 2.94 -1.97
N LEU A 11 -1.83 2.64 -0.99
CA LEU A 11 -0.61 1.86 -1.15
C LEU A 11 -0.78 0.53 -0.46
N VAL A 12 -0.26 -0.54 -1.09
CA VAL A 12 0.03 -1.78 -0.38
C VAL A 12 1.51 -1.78 -0.02
N ILE A 13 1.81 -1.95 1.26
CA ILE A 13 3.16 -1.99 1.81
C ILE A 13 3.40 -3.40 2.34
N ARG A 14 4.48 -4.03 1.90
CA ARG A 14 5.01 -5.26 2.53
C ARG A 14 5.97 -4.86 3.64
N GLN A 15 5.73 -5.35 4.84
CA GLN A 15 6.67 -5.32 5.95
C GLN A 15 7.21 -6.73 6.19
N ASP A 16 8.53 -6.89 6.17
CA ASP A 16 9.17 -8.15 6.58
C ASP A 16 9.46 -8.18 8.09
N GLU A 17 9.94 -9.32 8.57
CA GLU A 17 10.26 -9.54 9.99
C GLU A 17 11.41 -8.66 10.51
N ASN A 18 12.26 -8.13 9.62
CA ASN A 18 13.31 -7.17 9.99
C ASN A 18 12.77 -5.74 10.05
N GLY A 19 11.47 -5.55 9.78
CA GLY A 19 10.81 -4.25 9.81
C GLY A 19 11.00 -3.42 8.54
N ASN A 20 11.63 -3.97 7.48
CA ASN A 20 11.77 -3.20 6.25
C ASN A 20 10.43 -3.11 5.53
N ARG A 21 10.12 -1.91 5.03
CA ARG A 21 8.85 -1.59 4.38
C ARG A 21 9.06 -1.31 2.90
N TYR A 22 8.37 -2.07 2.06
CA TYR A 22 8.45 -1.97 0.61
C TYR A 22 7.07 -1.71 0.01
N ARG A 23 6.99 -0.74 -0.90
CA ARG A 23 5.76 -0.48 -1.67
C ARG A 23 5.58 -1.56 -2.72
N VAL A 24 4.48 -2.29 -2.64
CA VAL A 24 4.11 -3.37 -3.56
C VAL A 24 3.26 -2.83 -4.72
N GLY A 25 2.39 -1.86 -4.45
CA GLY A 25 1.49 -1.31 -5.47
C GLY A 25 0.78 -0.03 -5.03
N ARG A 26 0.17 0.67 -6.01
CA ARG A 26 -0.71 1.82 -5.80
C ARG A 26 -2.07 1.54 -6.42
N TYR A 27 -3.13 1.94 -5.72
CA TYR A 27 -4.52 1.66 -6.08
C TYR A 27 -5.39 2.90 -5.95
N ALA A 28 -6.45 2.93 -6.76
CA ALA A 28 -7.41 4.02 -6.78
C ALA A 28 -8.34 3.93 -5.56
N THR A 29 -8.69 2.71 -5.15
CA THR A 29 -9.58 2.46 -4.02
C THR A 29 -8.91 1.64 -2.92
N ARG A 30 -9.42 1.79 -1.69
CA ARG A 30 -8.97 1.01 -0.52
C ARG A 30 -9.25 -0.48 -0.73
N THR A 31 -10.44 -0.80 -1.23
CA THR A 31 -10.90 -2.18 -1.42
C THR A 31 -10.01 -2.95 -2.40
N GLU A 32 -9.55 -2.31 -3.48
CA GLU A 32 -8.58 -2.93 -4.39
C GLU A 32 -7.25 -3.23 -3.69
N ALA A 33 -6.75 -2.28 -2.89
CA ALA A 33 -5.52 -2.46 -2.13
C ALA A 33 -5.66 -3.58 -1.08
N GLU A 34 -6.78 -3.63 -0.36
CA GLU A 34 -7.07 -4.65 0.65
C GLU A 34 -7.14 -6.05 0.03
N ARG A 35 -7.87 -6.22 -1.08
CA ARG A 35 -7.92 -7.52 -1.77
C ARG A 35 -6.55 -8.00 -2.23
N VAL A 36 -5.67 -7.09 -2.65
CA VAL A 36 -4.30 -7.47 -3.02
C VAL A 36 -3.50 -7.86 -1.78
N ALA A 37 -3.58 -7.10 -0.69
CA ALA A 37 -2.92 -7.44 0.56
C ALA A 37 -3.35 -8.83 1.07
N GLU A 38 -4.67 -9.09 1.11
CA GLU A 38 -5.22 -10.39 1.51
C GLU A 38 -4.72 -11.54 0.62
N ARG A 39 -4.69 -11.35 -0.71
CA ARG A 39 -4.16 -12.37 -1.63
C ARG A 39 -2.67 -12.63 -1.48
N LEU A 40 -1.90 -11.64 -1.04
CA LEU A 40 -0.45 -11.79 -0.84
C LEU A 40 -0.14 -12.45 0.52
N ASP A 41 -0.96 -12.20 1.53
CA ASP A 41 -0.84 -12.78 2.87
C ASP A 41 -0.99 -14.32 2.89
N THR A 42 -1.79 -14.88 1.96
CA THR A 42 -2.04 -16.33 1.89
C THR A 42 -0.84 -17.18 1.42
N HIS A 43 0.29 -16.58 1.04
CA HIS A 43 1.40 -17.28 0.38
C HIS A 43 2.54 -17.77 1.32
N GLY A 44 2.31 -17.85 2.63
CA GLY A 44 3.10 -18.72 3.51
C GLY A 44 4.46 -18.19 4.00
N HIS A 45 4.65 -16.87 4.04
CA HIS A 45 5.83 -16.25 4.66
C HIS A 45 5.43 -15.24 5.73
N ARG A 46 6.32 -15.00 6.71
CA ARG A 46 6.14 -14.09 7.88
C ARG A 46 6.14 -12.60 7.47
N GLN A 47 5.51 -12.29 6.35
CA GLN A 47 5.43 -10.98 5.73
C GLN A 47 4.06 -10.39 6.02
N LEU A 48 4.02 -9.17 6.52
CA LEU A 48 2.78 -8.45 6.78
C LEU A 48 2.50 -7.52 5.61
N TYR A 49 1.29 -7.58 5.05
CA TYR A 49 0.85 -6.66 4.01
C TYR A 49 -0.15 -5.66 4.59
N VAL A 50 0.21 -4.37 4.59
CA VAL A 50 -0.61 -3.28 5.15
C VAL A 50 -1.05 -2.31 4.06
N VAL A 51 -2.27 -1.80 4.18
CA VAL A 51 -2.82 -0.79 3.28
C VAL A 51 -2.69 0.59 3.92
N GLU A 52 -1.99 1.51 3.25
CA GLU A 52 -1.79 2.89 3.70
C GLU A 52 -2.37 3.89 2.71
N ARG A 53 -3.02 4.95 3.22
CA ARG A 53 -3.46 6.07 2.38
C ARG A 53 -2.38 7.15 2.33
N VAL A 54 -1.93 7.50 1.14
CA VAL A 54 -1.18 8.72 0.83
C VAL A 54 -2.14 9.91 0.98
N GLY A 55 -2.29 10.37 2.21
CA GLY A 55 -3.01 11.58 2.57
C GLY A 55 -2.05 12.48 3.33
N GLY A 56 -1.91 13.72 2.86
CA GLY A 56 -0.91 14.67 3.33
C GLY A 56 -0.78 14.72 4.84
N ARG A 57 0.45 14.51 5.32
CA ARG A 57 0.84 15.12 6.59
C ARG A 57 0.83 16.61 6.34
N THR A 58 -0.29 17.26 6.65
CA THR A 58 -0.29 18.71 6.90
C THR A 58 0.70 18.91 8.03
N ILE A 59 1.92 19.30 7.66
CA ILE A 59 2.82 19.96 8.60
C ILE A 59 2.14 21.29 8.93
N GLY A 60 1.49 21.33 10.09
CA GLY A 60 1.10 22.58 10.73
C GLY A 60 2.29 23.17 11.46
#